data_AF-A0A7X3V1U5-F1
#
_entry.id   AF-A0A7X3V1U5-F1
#
_cell.length_a   1.000
_cell.length_b   1.000
_cell.length_c   1.000
_cell.angle_alpha   90.00
_cell.angle_beta   90.00
_cell.angle_gamma   90.00
#
_symmetry.space_group_name_H-M   'P 1'
#
loop_
_entity.id
_entity.type
_entity.pdbx_description
1 polymer ?
#
loop_
_entity_poly.entity_id
_entity_poly.type
_entity_poly.pdbx_seq_one_letter_code
_entity_poly.pdbx_strand_id
1 'polypeptide(L)'
;MLRTSGPPSTAFRTALRRALLLAVAASATVFRASAQEAAEPSTVTVTGTVVSDATGDPIAEVIVLAEQLGLTFVTDAQGQFVFEEVPRGVYAIDLIHKDYERLEGDLSIDQPGSFVLAMTPTSGPGAGFMTGVVGLVTDQASGDPIADVVVSVPLAGRVTRTGANGRFRVAEMVAGRQEIRFSHLGYVERTESVDIQMGRVTTVRVALDVNAIALDPIEVTVDRRDATLEDRGFYQREEDGWGYFVDREDLEARNPIELTDALNRFPGVRIVSDPGGGQRHLRIRSFGDECLPVIFIDGVRMIGRGGYSINDMVDPSVVAGVEVYRGVAGTPPQYWVSSCGVVLIWLRRGESRAR
;
A
#
# COMPACT_ATOMS: atom_id res chain seq x y z
N MET A 1 -101.55 48.29 -43.57
CA MET A 1 -102.20 49.05 -42.47
C MET A 1 -101.24 48.99 -41.29
N LEU A 2 -100.61 50.11 -40.91
CA LEU A 2 -101.01 50.99 -39.81
C LEU A 2 -100.94 50.27 -38.44
N ARG A 3 -99.86 50.50 -37.67
CA ARG A 3 -99.79 51.39 -36.46
C ARG A 3 -100.22 50.63 -35.19
N THR A 4 -99.66 50.75 -33.98
CA THR A 4 -98.84 51.76 -33.26
C THR A 4 -98.02 51.03 -32.16
N SER A 5 -96.70 51.18 -32.02
CA SER A 5 -95.95 52.20 -31.25
C SER A 5 -96.14 52.22 -29.71
N GLY A 6 -95.03 52.03 -28.98
CA GLY A 6 -94.83 52.35 -27.56
C GLY A 6 -93.37 52.82 -27.30
N PRO A 7 -93.07 53.62 -26.26
CA PRO A 7 -92.06 54.69 -26.32
C PRO A 7 -90.98 54.62 -25.20
N PRO A 8 -90.17 55.66 -24.90
CA PRO A 8 -89.38 56.58 -25.75
C PRO A 8 -87.90 56.77 -25.29
N SER A 9 -87.20 57.72 -25.94
CA SER A 9 -86.13 58.60 -25.40
C SER A 9 -84.76 57.98 -25.01
N THR A 10 -83.67 58.16 -25.78
CA THR A 10 -82.76 59.35 -25.93
C THR A 10 -81.89 59.66 -24.70
N ALA A 11 -80.59 59.98 -24.79
CA ALA A 11 -79.66 60.06 -25.94
C ALA A 11 -78.19 60.29 -25.45
N PHE A 12 -77.29 60.61 -26.40
CA PHE A 12 -75.96 61.22 -26.25
C PHE A 12 -74.71 60.36 -25.94
N ARG A 13 -73.94 60.11 -27.02
CA ARG A 13 -72.49 60.42 -27.21
C ARG A 13 -71.64 60.52 -25.93
N THR A 14 -70.46 59.88 -25.82
CA THR A 14 -69.25 60.33 -26.54
C THR A 14 -68.06 59.34 -26.39
N ALA A 15 -67.35 59.16 -27.50
CA ALA A 15 -65.98 58.67 -27.76
C ALA A 15 -64.98 58.20 -26.66
N LEU A 16 -64.20 57.16 -27.07
CA LEU A 16 -62.75 56.96 -26.87
C LEU A 16 -62.17 56.57 -25.48
N ARG A 17 -61.68 55.33 -25.34
CA ARG A 17 -60.24 54.94 -25.52
C ARG A 17 -60.00 53.42 -25.37
N ARG A 18 -58.88 52.94 -25.92
CA ARG A 18 -58.46 51.51 -25.92
C ARG A 18 -57.99 51.04 -24.54
N ALA A 19 -58.27 49.78 -24.20
CA ALA A 19 -57.41 48.94 -23.36
C ALA A 19 -57.56 47.45 -23.80
N LEU A 20 -56.45 46.72 -23.80
CA LEU A 20 -56.33 45.32 -24.23
C LEU A 20 -56.37 44.40 -23.00
N LEU A 21 -57.11 43.29 -23.05
CA LEU A 21 -56.98 42.18 -22.08
C LEU A 21 -57.27 40.83 -22.78
N LEU A 22 -56.38 39.85 -22.57
CA LEU A 22 -56.55 38.46 -23.03
C LEU A 22 -57.38 37.65 -22.01
N ALA A 23 -58.16 36.67 -22.49
CA ALA A 23 -58.56 35.52 -21.69
C ALA A 23 -58.82 34.27 -22.57
N VAL A 24 -57.89 33.32 -22.46
CA VAL A 24 -57.95 31.85 -22.70
C VAL A 24 -59.25 31.25 -23.27
N ALA A 25 -59.13 30.56 -24.41
CA ALA A 25 -60.08 29.54 -24.85
C ALA A 25 -59.47 28.14 -24.65
N ALA A 26 -60.15 27.27 -23.90
CA ALA A 26 -59.72 25.89 -23.65
C ALA A 26 -60.28 24.96 -24.74
N SER A 27 -59.43 24.55 -25.69
CA SER A 27 -59.77 23.54 -26.69
C SER A 27 -59.56 22.14 -26.11
N ALA A 28 -60.65 21.41 -25.85
CA ALA A 28 -60.58 20.00 -25.45
C ALA A 28 -60.28 19.11 -26.68
N THR A 29 -59.02 18.75 -26.86
CA THR A 29 -58.59 17.81 -27.91
C THR A 29 -58.99 16.39 -27.52
N VAL A 30 -60.00 15.84 -28.21
CA VAL A 30 -60.33 14.41 -28.10
C VAL A 30 -59.26 13.62 -28.83
N PHE A 31 -58.26 13.13 -28.10
CA PHE A 31 -57.35 12.11 -28.62
C PHE A 31 -58.14 10.83 -28.90
N ARG A 32 -58.32 10.50 -30.18
CA ARG A 32 -58.55 9.10 -30.56
C ARG A 32 -57.26 8.35 -30.25
N ALA A 33 -57.25 7.64 -29.13
CA ALA A 33 -56.26 6.61 -28.90
C ALA A 33 -56.42 5.58 -30.01
N SER A 34 -55.48 5.56 -30.96
CA SER A 34 -55.24 4.36 -31.74
C SER A 34 -54.72 3.32 -30.75
N ALA A 35 -55.60 2.41 -30.33
CA ALA A 35 -55.17 1.13 -29.83
C ALA A 35 -54.43 0.46 -31.00
N GLN A 36 -53.12 0.69 -31.07
CA GLN A 36 -52.24 -0.19 -31.79
C GLN A 36 -52.37 -1.51 -31.05
N GLU A 37 -53.09 -2.46 -31.66
CA GLU A 37 -53.14 -3.83 -31.20
C GLU A 37 -51.72 -4.36 -31.38
N ALA A 38 -50.90 -4.15 -30.33
CA ALA A 38 -49.64 -4.82 -30.18
C ALA A 38 -50.00 -6.29 -30.19
N ALA A 39 -49.73 -6.96 -31.31
CA ALA A 39 -49.88 -8.40 -31.40
C ALA A 39 -49.13 -8.98 -30.20
N GLU A 40 -49.87 -9.52 -29.23
CA GLU A 40 -49.23 -9.99 -28.00
C GLU A 40 -48.16 -11.00 -28.43
N PRO A 41 -46.94 -10.89 -27.88
CA PRO A 41 -45.90 -11.86 -28.20
C PRO A 41 -46.48 -13.23 -27.93
N SER A 42 -46.67 -14.06 -28.96
CA SER A 42 -47.38 -15.32 -28.82
C SER A 42 -46.51 -16.28 -28.03
N THR A 43 -46.64 -16.23 -26.70
CA THR A 43 -45.76 -16.93 -25.78
C THR A 43 -45.88 -18.43 -25.98
N VAL A 44 -44.79 -19.14 -25.71
CA VAL A 44 -44.71 -20.59 -25.77
C VAL A 44 -43.99 -21.11 -24.55
N THR A 45 -44.41 -22.27 -24.07
CA THR A 45 -43.63 -23.06 -23.11
C THR A 45 -42.70 -23.98 -23.89
N VAL A 46 -41.42 -23.98 -23.54
CA VAL A 46 -40.41 -24.88 -24.10
C VAL A 46 -39.60 -25.55 -23.00
N THR A 47 -39.25 -26.81 -23.21
CA THR A 47 -38.44 -27.61 -22.29
C THR A 47 -37.04 -27.79 -22.85
N GLY A 48 -36.03 -27.30 -22.14
CA GLY A 48 -34.65 -27.54 -22.50
C GLY A 48 -34.10 -28.76 -21.75
N THR A 49 -33.21 -29.52 -22.40
CA THR A 49 -32.39 -30.55 -21.76
C THR A 49 -30.92 -30.26 -22.06
N VAL A 50 -30.08 -30.17 -21.04
CA VAL A 50 -28.64 -29.99 -21.18
C VAL A 50 -27.94 -31.34 -21.06
N VAL A 51 -27.11 -31.68 -22.05
CA VAL A 51 -26.38 -32.96 -22.13
C VAL A 51 -24.90 -32.75 -22.39
N SER A 52 -24.10 -33.74 -22.01
CA SER A 52 -22.68 -33.86 -22.37
C SER A 52 -22.53 -34.15 -23.85
N ASP A 53 -21.82 -33.30 -24.60
CA ASP A 53 -21.51 -33.56 -26.01
C ASP A 53 -20.66 -34.83 -26.18
N ALA A 54 -19.83 -35.17 -25.19
CA ALA A 54 -18.92 -36.31 -25.25
C ALA A 54 -19.58 -37.66 -24.93
N THR A 55 -20.67 -37.68 -24.15
CA THR A 55 -21.29 -38.94 -23.67
C THR A 55 -22.79 -39.04 -23.92
N GLY A 56 -23.48 -37.92 -24.17
CA GLY A 56 -24.94 -37.85 -24.25
C GLY A 56 -25.66 -37.86 -22.89
N ASP A 57 -24.92 -37.95 -21.78
CA ASP A 57 -25.51 -37.98 -20.44
C ASP A 57 -26.09 -36.60 -20.05
N PRO A 58 -27.19 -36.54 -19.28
CA PRO A 58 -27.75 -35.29 -18.78
C PRO A 58 -26.82 -34.59 -17.78
N ILE A 59 -26.78 -33.26 -17.82
CA ILE A 59 -25.95 -32.42 -16.93
C ILE A 59 -26.84 -31.64 -15.97
N ALA A 60 -26.76 -31.97 -14.68
CA ALA A 60 -27.41 -31.26 -13.59
C ALA A 60 -26.63 -30.00 -13.19
N GLU A 61 -27.27 -29.10 -12.42
CA GLU A 61 -26.65 -27.89 -11.84
C GLU A 61 -26.10 -26.88 -12.85
N VAL A 62 -26.45 -26.98 -14.14
CA VAL A 62 -26.08 -26.00 -15.18
C VAL A 62 -26.90 -24.74 -14.98
N ILE A 63 -26.23 -23.60 -14.82
CA ILE A 63 -26.87 -22.29 -14.76
C ILE A 63 -27.14 -21.85 -16.20
N VAL A 64 -28.42 -21.69 -16.55
CA VAL A 64 -28.86 -21.21 -17.87
C VAL A 64 -29.31 -19.76 -17.72
N LEU A 65 -28.57 -18.83 -18.31
CA LEU A 65 -28.86 -17.39 -18.32
C LEU A 65 -29.50 -17.00 -19.67
N ALA A 66 -30.59 -16.25 -19.62
CA ALA A 66 -31.18 -15.60 -20.78
C ALA A 66 -31.37 -14.11 -20.49
N GLU A 67 -30.29 -13.33 -20.66
CA GLU A 67 -30.21 -11.94 -20.20
C GLU A 67 -31.30 -11.05 -20.81
N GLN A 68 -31.62 -11.26 -22.10
CA GLN A 68 -32.65 -10.50 -22.82
C GLN A 68 -34.07 -10.73 -22.27
N LEU A 69 -34.29 -11.84 -21.56
CA LEU A 69 -35.54 -12.16 -20.87
C LEU A 69 -35.48 -11.85 -19.36
N GLY A 70 -34.30 -11.57 -18.81
CA GLY A 70 -34.07 -11.43 -17.38
C GLY A 70 -34.24 -12.73 -16.59
N LEU A 71 -34.09 -13.89 -17.24
CA LEU A 71 -34.36 -15.20 -16.65
C LEU A 71 -33.07 -15.97 -16.33
N THR A 72 -33.13 -16.79 -15.29
CA THR A 72 -32.04 -17.68 -14.86
C THR A 72 -32.63 -19.00 -14.37
N PHE A 73 -32.12 -20.11 -14.88
CA PHE A 73 -32.53 -21.47 -14.50
C PHE A 73 -31.34 -22.26 -14.00
N VAL A 74 -31.60 -23.33 -13.26
CA VAL A 74 -30.62 -24.35 -12.89
C VAL A 74 -31.18 -25.70 -13.31
N THR A 75 -30.42 -26.50 -14.03
CA THR A 75 -30.89 -27.81 -14.49
C THR A 75 -31.04 -28.81 -13.35
N ASP A 76 -32.08 -29.65 -13.44
CA ASP A 76 -32.34 -30.72 -12.48
C ASP A 76 -31.40 -31.94 -12.68
N ALA A 77 -31.60 -33.00 -11.88
CA ALA A 77 -30.81 -34.23 -11.96
C ALA A 77 -30.97 -35.01 -13.28
N GLN A 78 -31.89 -34.61 -14.15
CA GLN A 78 -32.16 -35.15 -15.48
C GLN A 78 -31.72 -34.16 -16.58
N GLY A 79 -31.02 -33.08 -16.21
CA GLY A 79 -30.53 -32.04 -17.11
C GLY A 79 -31.63 -31.11 -17.62
N GLN A 80 -32.85 -31.19 -17.07
CA GLN A 80 -34.01 -30.49 -17.59
C GLN A 80 -34.21 -29.12 -16.95
N PHE A 81 -34.80 -28.22 -17.73
CA PHE A 81 -35.29 -26.92 -17.31
C PHE A 81 -36.49 -26.51 -18.19
N VAL A 82 -37.35 -25.63 -17.68
CA VAL A 82 -38.57 -25.20 -18.38
C VAL A 82 -38.59 -23.68 -18.48
N PHE A 83 -38.70 -23.19 -19.72
CA PHE A 83 -39.03 -21.81 -20.03
C PHE A 83 -40.54 -21.71 -20.22
N GLU A 84 -41.24 -21.12 -19.25
CA GLU A 84 -42.67 -20.87 -19.33
C GLU A 84 -42.95 -19.46 -19.87
N GLU A 85 -44.04 -19.31 -20.63
CA GLU A 85 -44.54 -18.02 -21.15
C GLU A 85 -43.50 -17.16 -21.90
N VAL A 86 -42.55 -17.78 -22.60
CA VAL A 86 -41.50 -17.04 -23.34
C VAL A 86 -42.03 -16.53 -24.68
N PRO A 87 -41.91 -15.22 -25.00
CA PRO A 87 -42.17 -14.69 -26.32
C PRO A 87 -41.43 -15.45 -27.43
N ARG A 88 -41.98 -15.48 -28.65
CA ARG A 88 -41.23 -16.02 -29.78
C ARG A 88 -40.14 -15.07 -30.23
N GLY A 89 -38.95 -15.61 -30.49
CA GLY A 89 -37.78 -14.83 -30.86
C GLY A 89 -36.48 -15.62 -30.77
N VAL A 90 -35.38 -14.93 -31.09
CA VAL A 90 -34.02 -15.45 -30.91
C VAL A 90 -33.45 -14.82 -29.65
N TYR A 91 -32.92 -15.65 -28.76
CA TYR A 91 -32.40 -15.24 -27.45
C TYR A 91 -30.94 -15.63 -27.29
N ALA A 92 -30.11 -14.66 -26.92
CA ALA A 92 -28.76 -14.93 -26.43
C ALA A 92 -28.88 -15.70 -25.10
N ILE A 93 -28.33 -16.92 -25.09
CA ILE A 93 -28.22 -17.79 -23.93
C ILE A 93 -26.76 -17.99 -23.54
N ASP A 94 -26.53 -18.11 -22.24
CA ASP A 94 -25.23 -18.41 -21.67
C ASP A 94 -25.37 -19.53 -20.63
N LEU A 95 -24.66 -20.63 -20.85
CA LEU A 95 -24.67 -21.81 -20.00
C LEU A 95 -23.36 -21.92 -19.24
N ILE A 96 -23.47 -21.83 -17.91
CA ILE A 96 -22.33 -21.88 -16.98
C ILE A 96 -22.44 -23.13 -16.12
N HIS A 97 -21.41 -23.97 -16.15
CA HIS A 97 -21.27 -25.09 -15.22
C HIS A 97 -19.78 -25.32 -14.88
N LYS A 98 -19.50 -25.82 -13.67
CA LYS A 98 -18.14 -25.94 -13.12
C LYS A 98 -17.21 -26.93 -13.85
N ASP A 99 -17.78 -27.94 -14.50
CA ASP A 99 -17.05 -29.04 -15.17
C ASP A 99 -17.18 -29.02 -16.71
N TYR A 100 -17.85 -28.03 -17.29
CA TYR A 100 -18.14 -27.93 -18.74
C TYR A 100 -17.74 -26.56 -19.28
N GLU A 101 -17.39 -26.49 -20.56
CA GLU A 101 -17.01 -25.24 -21.20
C GLU A 101 -18.24 -24.31 -21.26
N ARG A 102 -18.05 -23.02 -20.99
CA ARG A 102 -19.12 -22.02 -21.05
C ARG A 102 -19.65 -21.94 -22.48
N LEU A 103 -20.95 -22.20 -22.65
CA LEU A 103 -21.60 -22.17 -23.96
C LEU A 103 -22.41 -20.89 -24.09
N GLU A 104 -21.89 -19.94 -24.87
CA GLU A 104 -22.59 -18.73 -25.32
C GLU A 104 -23.16 -18.97 -26.72
N GLY A 105 -24.42 -18.61 -26.97
CA GLY A 105 -25.02 -18.77 -28.29
C GLY A 105 -26.46 -18.26 -28.41
N ASP A 106 -27.00 -18.30 -29.63
CA ASP A 106 -28.36 -17.85 -29.94
C ASP A 106 -29.35 -19.05 -29.99
N LEU A 107 -30.44 -18.95 -29.22
CA LEU A 107 -31.53 -19.93 -29.18
C LEU A 107 -32.79 -19.37 -29.86
N SER A 108 -33.25 -20.00 -30.94
CA SER A 108 -34.52 -19.66 -31.61
C SER A 108 -35.70 -20.37 -30.95
N ILE A 109 -36.68 -19.60 -30.46
CA ILE A 109 -37.91 -20.08 -29.85
C ILE A 109 -39.08 -19.66 -30.75
N ASP A 110 -39.50 -20.54 -31.65
CA ASP A 110 -40.54 -20.26 -32.66
C ASP A 110 -41.84 -21.07 -32.47
N GLN A 111 -41.75 -22.20 -31.75
CA GLN A 111 -42.84 -23.17 -31.54
C GLN A 111 -42.69 -23.81 -30.14
N PRO A 112 -43.80 -24.28 -29.51
CA PRO A 112 -43.72 -25.06 -28.28
C PRO A 112 -43.06 -26.42 -28.56
N GLY A 113 -42.29 -26.94 -27.60
CA GLY A 113 -41.61 -28.23 -27.75
C GLY A 113 -40.37 -28.38 -26.86
N SER A 114 -39.53 -29.35 -27.20
CA SER A 114 -38.28 -29.65 -26.49
C SER A 114 -37.06 -29.41 -27.37
N PHE A 115 -35.99 -28.86 -26.78
CA PHE A 115 -34.69 -28.72 -27.44
C PHE A 115 -33.57 -29.28 -26.55
N VAL A 116 -32.44 -29.62 -27.16
CA VAL A 116 -31.26 -30.16 -26.48
C VAL A 116 -30.10 -29.19 -26.66
N LEU A 117 -29.43 -28.84 -25.56
CA LEU A 117 -28.18 -28.08 -25.56
C LEU A 117 -27.06 -29.03 -25.19
N ALA A 118 -26.09 -29.22 -26.07
CA ALA A 118 -24.90 -30.02 -25.80
C ALA A 118 -23.79 -29.11 -25.27
N MET A 119 -23.33 -29.34 -24.05
CA MET A 119 -22.13 -28.70 -23.52
C MET A 119 -20.94 -29.63 -23.70
N THR A 120 -19.84 -29.10 -24.22
CA THR A 120 -18.54 -29.79 -24.21
C THR A 120 -18.08 -29.92 -22.76
N PRO A 121 -17.79 -31.14 -22.24
CA PRO A 121 -17.10 -31.26 -20.96
C PRO A 121 -15.81 -30.44 -21.01
N THR A 122 -15.43 -29.81 -19.90
CA THR A 122 -14.11 -29.17 -19.77
C THR A 122 -13.10 -30.29 -19.76
N SER A 123 -12.72 -30.70 -20.96
CA SER A 123 -11.76 -31.75 -21.21
C SER A 123 -10.40 -31.14 -20.87
N GLY A 124 -10.07 -31.11 -19.57
CA GLY A 124 -8.72 -30.80 -19.10
C GLY A 124 -7.75 -31.71 -19.84
N PRO A 125 -6.61 -31.19 -20.31
CA PRO A 125 -6.20 -31.09 -21.72
C PRO A 125 -6.64 -32.20 -22.73
N GLY A 126 -7.95 -32.40 -22.98
CA GLY A 126 -8.50 -33.03 -24.21
C GLY A 126 -8.94 -34.51 -24.27
N ALA A 127 -9.40 -35.25 -23.25
CA ALA A 127 -9.44 -35.04 -21.81
C ALA A 127 -8.13 -35.54 -21.17
N GLY A 128 -7.03 -34.95 -21.63
CA GLY A 128 -5.69 -35.12 -21.15
C GLY A 128 -5.55 -35.02 -19.64
N PHE A 129 -4.82 -36.01 -19.14
CA PHE A 129 -3.52 -35.69 -18.58
C PHE A 129 -3.58 -34.48 -17.66
N MET A 130 -4.18 -34.67 -16.48
CA MET A 130 -4.28 -33.69 -15.38
C MET A 130 -2.88 -33.37 -14.80
N THR A 131 -2.01 -32.96 -15.70
CA THR A 131 -0.62 -32.59 -15.58
C THR A 131 -0.68 -31.29 -14.83
N GLY A 132 -0.42 -31.41 -13.55
CA GLY A 132 -1.05 -30.54 -12.57
C GLY A 132 -0.63 -30.95 -11.20
N VAL A 133 -0.74 -30.02 -10.27
CA VAL A 133 -0.33 -30.22 -8.90
C VAL A 133 -1.52 -29.96 -8.00
N VAL A 134 -1.90 -30.98 -7.24
CA VAL A 134 -2.74 -30.78 -6.07
C VAL A 134 -1.86 -30.85 -4.84
N GLY A 135 -2.24 -30.15 -3.79
CA GLY A 135 -1.53 -30.30 -2.55
C GLY A 135 -2.24 -29.75 -1.35
N LEU A 136 -1.57 -29.91 -0.22
CA LEU A 136 -1.97 -29.40 1.08
C LEU A 136 -0.79 -28.60 1.62
N VAL A 137 -1.05 -27.38 2.06
CA VAL A 137 -0.10 -26.55 2.80
C VAL A 137 -0.53 -26.51 4.27
N THR A 138 0.40 -26.80 5.17
CA THR A 138 0.19 -26.77 6.62
C THR A 138 1.27 -25.94 7.33
N ASP A 139 0.95 -25.46 8.52
CA ASP A 139 1.95 -24.95 9.46
C ASP A 139 2.86 -26.10 9.92
N GLN A 140 4.18 -25.86 10.00
CA GLN A 140 5.16 -26.89 10.37
C GLN A 140 5.15 -27.24 11.86
N ALA A 141 4.75 -26.31 12.73
CA ALA A 141 4.76 -26.46 14.18
C ALA A 141 3.45 -27.03 14.73
N SER A 142 2.29 -26.58 14.25
CA SER A 142 0.97 -27.08 14.68
C SER A 142 0.41 -28.19 13.77
N GLY A 143 0.79 -28.22 12.50
CA GLY A 143 0.21 -29.11 11.49
C GLY A 143 -1.14 -28.65 10.92
N ASP A 144 -1.63 -27.47 11.32
CA ASP A 144 -2.90 -26.92 10.85
C ASP A 144 -2.84 -26.49 9.37
N PRO A 145 -3.94 -26.60 8.60
CA PRO A 145 -3.99 -26.14 7.22
C PRO A 145 -3.90 -24.61 7.10
N ILE A 146 -3.06 -24.10 6.19
CA ILE A 146 -2.90 -22.65 5.97
C ILE A 146 -3.70 -22.21 4.73
N ALA A 147 -4.68 -21.34 4.93
CA ALA A 147 -5.45 -20.70 3.86
C ALA A 147 -4.68 -19.54 3.18
N ASP A 148 -5.14 -19.09 2.02
CA ASP A 148 -4.64 -17.90 1.30
C ASP A 148 -3.15 -17.90 0.89
N VAL A 149 -2.43 -19.02 1.06
CA VAL A 149 -1.03 -19.18 0.62
C VAL A 149 -0.98 -19.01 -0.89
N VAL A 150 -0.21 -18.03 -1.36
CA VAL A 150 0.02 -17.81 -2.78
C VAL A 150 0.92 -18.91 -3.30
N VAL A 151 0.39 -19.73 -4.20
CA VAL A 151 1.12 -20.80 -4.87
C VAL A 151 1.39 -20.37 -6.30
N SER A 152 2.66 -20.23 -6.67
CA SER A 152 3.09 -19.71 -7.96
C SER A 152 4.03 -20.69 -8.68
N VAL A 153 3.85 -20.82 -9.99
CA VAL A 153 4.67 -21.62 -10.88
C VAL A 153 5.19 -20.72 -11.99
N PRO A 154 6.37 -20.10 -11.83
CA PRO A 154 6.86 -19.07 -12.75
C PRO A 154 6.98 -19.55 -14.20
N LEU A 155 7.52 -20.77 -14.41
CA LEU A 155 7.74 -21.33 -15.74
C LEU A 155 6.43 -21.68 -16.48
N ALA A 156 5.35 -21.95 -15.75
CA ALA A 156 4.02 -22.18 -16.33
C ALA A 156 3.16 -20.89 -16.39
N GLY A 157 3.64 -19.77 -15.84
CA GLY A 157 2.88 -18.52 -15.72
C GLY A 157 1.63 -18.62 -14.85
N ARG A 158 1.56 -19.59 -13.91
CA ARG A 158 0.36 -19.84 -13.09
C ARG A 158 0.52 -19.34 -11.67
N VAL A 159 -0.58 -18.81 -11.12
CA VAL A 159 -0.72 -18.43 -9.71
C VAL A 159 -2.09 -18.89 -9.22
N THR A 160 -2.15 -19.42 -8.00
CA THR A 160 -3.38 -19.80 -7.30
C THR A 160 -3.23 -19.53 -5.81
N ARG A 161 -4.26 -19.81 -5.01
CA ARG A 161 -4.23 -19.73 -3.55
C ARG A 161 -4.72 -21.01 -2.89
N THR A 162 -4.27 -21.30 -1.67
CA THR A 162 -4.89 -22.35 -0.85
C THR A 162 -6.26 -21.91 -0.35
N GLY A 163 -7.23 -22.83 -0.37
CA GLY A 163 -8.53 -22.62 0.26
C GLY A 163 -8.47 -22.75 1.79
N ALA A 164 -9.60 -22.55 2.47
CA ALA A 164 -9.72 -22.61 3.93
C ALA A 164 -9.28 -23.95 4.58
N ASN A 165 -9.17 -25.02 3.79
CA ASN A 165 -8.68 -26.34 4.21
C ASN A 165 -7.20 -26.59 3.82
N GLY A 166 -6.46 -25.54 3.49
CA GLY A 166 -5.05 -25.59 3.09
C GLY A 166 -4.79 -26.21 1.71
N ARG A 167 -5.83 -26.61 0.98
CA ARG A 167 -5.67 -27.29 -0.32
C ARG A 167 -5.57 -26.31 -1.47
N PHE A 168 -4.72 -26.64 -2.44
CA PHE A 168 -4.58 -25.91 -3.70
C PHE A 168 -4.64 -26.86 -4.90
N ARG A 169 -4.90 -26.29 -6.08
CA ARG A 169 -4.78 -26.96 -7.38
C ARG A 169 -4.16 -26.02 -8.40
N VAL A 170 -3.12 -26.47 -9.07
CA VAL A 170 -2.57 -25.87 -10.29
C VAL A 170 -2.84 -26.85 -11.45
N ALA A 171 -3.56 -26.38 -12.46
CA ALA A 171 -3.85 -27.14 -13.68
C ALA A 171 -2.89 -26.75 -14.82
N GLU A 172 -2.95 -27.47 -15.94
CA GLU A 172 -2.27 -27.11 -17.20
C GLU A 172 -0.74 -26.91 -17.04
N MET A 173 -0.12 -27.73 -16.21
CA MET A 173 1.34 -27.74 -16.03
C MET A 173 2.03 -28.39 -17.22
N VAL A 174 3.17 -27.82 -17.61
CA VAL A 174 4.07 -28.44 -18.60
C VAL A 174 4.88 -29.54 -17.91
N ALA A 175 4.97 -30.71 -18.54
CA ALA A 175 5.75 -31.83 -18.04
C ALA A 175 7.26 -31.54 -18.00
N GLY A 176 7.95 -32.16 -17.05
CA GLY A 176 9.35 -31.86 -16.71
C GLY A 176 9.48 -31.37 -15.27
N ARG A 177 10.70 -30.98 -14.88
CA ARG A 177 10.95 -30.41 -13.55
C ARG A 177 10.42 -28.98 -13.48
N GLN A 178 9.59 -28.71 -12.48
CA GLN A 178 8.93 -27.42 -12.25
C GLN A 178 9.23 -26.93 -10.84
N GLU A 179 9.52 -25.64 -10.69
CA GLU A 179 9.62 -24.99 -9.38
C GLU A 179 8.27 -24.42 -8.99
N ILE A 180 7.83 -24.74 -7.79
CA ILE A 180 6.58 -24.25 -7.20
C ILE A 180 6.93 -23.47 -5.94
N ARG A 181 6.61 -22.18 -5.94
CA ARG A 181 6.90 -21.25 -4.85
C ARG A 181 5.63 -20.97 -4.06
N PHE A 182 5.74 -21.13 -2.75
CA PHE A 182 4.70 -20.94 -1.75
C PHE A 182 5.05 -19.73 -0.88
N SER A 183 4.20 -18.70 -0.89
CA SER A 183 4.39 -17.50 -0.08
C SER A 183 3.10 -17.09 0.66
N HIS A 184 3.24 -16.74 1.93
CA HIS A 184 2.17 -16.23 2.78
C HIS A 184 2.76 -15.27 3.80
N LEU A 185 2.00 -14.25 4.21
CA LEU A 185 2.45 -13.31 5.23
C LEU A 185 2.69 -14.05 6.56
N GLY A 186 3.85 -13.85 7.19
CA GLY A 186 4.22 -14.57 8.43
C GLY A 186 4.73 -16.00 8.23
N TYR A 187 4.95 -16.46 6.98
CA TYR A 187 5.59 -17.75 6.66
C TYR A 187 6.82 -17.56 5.78
N VAL A 188 7.84 -18.42 5.95
CA VAL A 188 9.05 -18.35 5.14
C VAL A 188 8.69 -18.76 3.71
N GLU A 189 9.11 -17.99 2.71
CA GLU A 189 8.88 -18.38 1.31
C GLU A 189 9.60 -19.70 1.03
N ARG A 190 8.85 -20.70 0.58
CA ARG A 190 9.34 -22.05 0.34
C ARG A 190 9.19 -22.39 -1.14
N THR A 191 10.26 -22.89 -1.76
CA THR A 191 10.24 -23.36 -3.15
C THR A 191 10.49 -24.86 -3.19
N GLU A 192 9.59 -25.59 -3.85
CA GLU A 192 9.67 -27.04 -4.04
C GLU A 192 9.95 -27.37 -5.51
N SER A 193 10.91 -28.26 -5.76
CA SER A 193 11.20 -28.81 -7.08
C SER A 193 10.36 -30.08 -7.29
N VAL A 194 9.47 -30.06 -8.27
CA VAL A 194 8.51 -31.16 -8.52
C VAL A 194 8.67 -31.66 -9.95
N ASP A 195 8.91 -32.97 -10.10
CA ASP A 195 8.98 -33.62 -11.41
C ASP A 195 7.57 -33.95 -11.91
N ILE A 196 7.06 -33.12 -12.84
CA ILE A 196 5.72 -33.22 -13.39
C ILE A 196 5.71 -34.21 -14.56
N GLN A 197 4.89 -35.25 -14.45
CA GLN A 197 4.73 -36.25 -15.50
C GLN A 197 3.53 -35.90 -16.39
N MET A 198 3.76 -35.80 -17.70
CA MET A 198 2.67 -35.70 -18.69
C MET A 198 1.70 -36.84 -18.43
N GLY A 199 0.45 -36.50 -18.14
CA GLY A 199 -0.58 -37.48 -17.82
C GLY A 199 -1.13 -37.44 -16.41
N ARG A 200 -0.45 -36.81 -15.45
CA ARG A 200 -0.62 -37.15 -14.04
C ARG A 200 -0.74 -35.94 -13.13
N VAL A 201 -1.66 -36.04 -12.17
CA VAL A 201 -1.70 -35.16 -11.00
C VAL A 201 -0.57 -35.58 -10.07
N THR A 202 0.40 -34.68 -9.87
CA THR A 202 1.38 -34.85 -8.80
C THR A 202 0.78 -34.31 -7.49
N THR A 203 0.85 -35.10 -6.42
CA THR A 203 0.40 -34.65 -5.09
C THR A 203 1.60 -34.16 -4.28
N VAL A 204 1.52 -32.94 -3.78
CA VAL A 204 2.57 -32.31 -2.96
C VAL A 204 2.01 -31.99 -1.57
N ARG A 205 2.82 -32.18 -0.52
CA ARG A 205 2.52 -31.69 0.83
C ARG A 205 3.64 -30.74 1.24
N VAL A 206 3.29 -29.54 1.66
CA VAL A 206 4.25 -28.50 2.05
C VAL A 206 3.96 -28.10 3.47
N ALA A 207 4.95 -28.25 4.35
CA ALA A 207 4.95 -27.59 5.65
C ALA A 207 5.66 -26.25 5.50
N LEU A 208 4.96 -25.14 5.78
CA LEU A 208 5.59 -23.84 5.88
C LEU A 208 6.05 -23.64 7.32
N ASP A 209 7.33 -23.29 7.47
CA ASP A 209 7.81 -22.77 8.73
C ASP A 209 7.33 -21.32 8.88
N VAL A 210 7.01 -20.90 10.10
CA VAL A 210 6.67 -19.51 10.35
C VAL A 210 7.88 -18.66 9.97
N ASN A 211 7.63 -17.60 9.21
CA ASN A 211 8.56 -16.48 9.20
C ASN A 211 8.36 -15.84 10.55
N ALA A 212 9.07 -16.39 11.54
CA ALA A 212 9.62 -15.57 12.59
C ALA A 212 10.33 -14.44 11.85
N ILE A 213 9.60 -13.33 11.70
CA ILE A 213 10.18 -12.02 11.51
C ILE A 213 11.02 -11.87 12.77
N ALA A 214 12.25 -12.38 12.70
CA ALA A 214 13.39 -11.66 13.17
C ALA A 214 13.21 -10.28 12.55
N LEU A 215 12.50 -9.44 13.29
CA LEU A 215 12.90 -8.07 13.40
C LEU A 215 14.39 -8.22 13.66
N ASP A 216 15.21 -7.76 12.72
CA ASP A 216 16.53 -7.27 13.11
C ASP A 216 16.25 -6.52 14.41
N PRO A 217 16.88 -6.92 15.53
CA PRO A 217 16.60 -6.26 16.79
C PRO A 217 16.69 -4.77 16.48
N ILE A 218 15.78 -3.97 17.03
CA ILE A 218 16.00 -2.54 16.96
C ILE A 218 17.30 -2.36 17.73
N GLU A 219 18.41 -2.30 16.99
CA GLU A 219 19.61 -1.59 17.34
C GLU A 219 19.14 -0.14 17.38
N VAL A 220 18.46 0.15 18.49
CA VAL A 220 18.90 1.23 19.33
C VAL A 220 20.34 0.82 19.67
N THR A 221 21.26 1.11 18.73
CA THR A 221 22.45 1.84 19.11
C THR A 221 21.92 3.01 19.92
N VAL A 222 21.80 2.75 21.23
CA VAL A 222 21.87 3.81 22.21
C VAL A 222 23.30 4.26 22.03
N ASP A 223 23.50 5.16 21.05
CA ASP A 223 24.62 6.09 21.01
C ASP A 223 24.66 6.58 22.44
N ARG A 224 25.67 6.13 23.19
CA ARG A 224 25.55 6.04 24.65
C ARG A 224 25.90 7.40 25.22
N ARG A 225 25.08 8.38 24.83
CA ARG A 225 25.19 9.81 25.06
C ARG A 225 25.63 9.98 26.48
N ASP A 226 26.80 10.57 26.66
CA ASP A 226 27.38 10.63 27.98
C ASP A 226 26.45 11.45 28.88
N ALA A 227 26.00 10.86 29.98
CA ALA A 227 25.04 11.53 30.86
C ALA A 227 25.57 12.86 31.41
N THR A 228 26.89 13.05 31.48
CA THR A 228 27.48 14.35 31.83
C THR A 228 27.34 15.36 30.69
N LEU A 229 27.47 14.95 29.43
CA LEU A 229 27.27 15.83 28.27
C LEU A 229 25.80 16.19 28.08
N GLU A 230 24.90 15.22 28.23
CA GLU A 230 23.43 15.43 28.18
C GLU A 230 22.98 16.42 29.28
N ASP A 231 23.39 16.21 30.54
CA ASP A 231 23.11 17.12 31.68
C ASP A 231 23.60 18.57 31.44
N ARG A 232 24.64 18.74 30.62
CA ARG A 232 25.22 20.06 30.29
C ARG A 232 24.63 20.65 29.01
N GLY A 233 23.69 19.97 28.35
CA GLY A 233 23.09 20.36 27.08
C GLY A 233 24.08 20.39 25.91
N PHE A 234 25.15 19.59 25.96
CA PHE A 234 26.16 19.50 24.90
C PHE A 234 25.51 19.08 23.58
N TYR A 235 24.80 17.95 23.58
CA TYR A 235 24.19 17.38 22.38
C TYR A 235 23.13 18.30 21.76
N GLN A 236 22.37 19.04 22.57
CA GLN A 236 21.46 20.08 22.06
C GLN A 236 22.19 21.17 21.28
N ARG A 237 23.35 21.64 21.78
CA ARG A 237 24.16 22.67 21.11
C ARG A 237 24.90 22.14 19.88
N GLU A 238 25.21 20.85 19.87
CA GLU A 238 25.74 20.15 18.71
C GLU A 238 24.70 20.06 17.59
N GLU A 239 23.47 19.68 17.93
CA GLU A 239 22.31 19.69 17.03
C GLU A 239 21.97 21.10 16.50
N ASP A 240 22.14 22.15 17.32
CA ASP A 240 22.01 23.56 16.90
C ASP A 240 23.07 23.99 15.86
N GLY A 241 24.20 23.27 15.74
CA GLY A 241 25.15 23.37 14.62
C GLY A 241 26.07 24.61 14.56
N TRP A 242 26.11 25.46 15.58
CA TRP A 242 26.91 26.70 15.56
C TRP A 242 28.36 26.59 16.06
N GLY A 243 28.74 25.45 16.64
CA GLY A 243 30.08 25.19 17.17
C GLY A 243 30.78 24.03 16.46
N TYR A 244 31.96 23.68 16.97
CA TYR A 244 32.62 22.42 16.64
C TYR A 244 32.72 21.55 17.88
N PHE A 245 32.34 20.28 17.74
CA PHE A 245 32.13 19.37 18.86
C PHE A 245 33.06 18.17 18.75
N VAL A 246 33.57 17.70 19.90
CA VAL A 246 34.27 16.44 20.07
C VAL A 246 33.64 15.78 21.29
N ASP A 247 33.04 14.61 21.15
CA ASP A 247 32.50 13.87 22.29
C ASP A 247 33.48 12.78 22.76
N ARG A 248 33.02 11.88 23.66
CA ARG A 248 33.86 10.78 24.13
C ARG A 248 34.21 9.80 23.02
N GLU A 249 33.26 9.45 22.17
CA GLU A 249 33.46 8.44 21.13
C GLU A 249 34.47 8.94 20.10
N ASP A 250 34.37 10.21 19.71
CA ASP A 250 35.35 10.88 18.87
C ASP A 250 36.76 10.86 19.48
N LEU A 251 36.91 11.14 20.78
CA LEU A 251 38.20 11.08 21.47
C LEU A 251 38.76 9.65 21.54
N GLU A 252 37.93 8.66 21.87
CA GLU A 252 38.36 7.27 22.06
C GLU A 252 38.68 6.59 20.72
N ALA A 253 37.90 6.85 19.66
CA ALA A 253 38.17 6.35 18.31
C ALA A 253 39.46 6.91 17.70
N ARG A 254 39.89 8.10 18.13
CA ARG A 254 41.10 8.79 17.64
C ARG A 254 42.34 8.55 18.51
N ASN A 255 42.13 8.26 19.79
CA ASN A 255 43.17 8.08 20.81
C ASN A 255 44.29 9.16 20.75
N PRO A 256 43.94 10.47 20.86
CA PRO A 256 44.91 11.56 20.76
C PRO A 256 45.83 11.57 21.98
N ILE A 257 47.14 11.75 21.75
CA ILE A 257 48.14 11.90 22.84
C ILE A 257 47.95 13.26 23.53
N GLU A 258 47.65 14.30 22.77
CA GLU A 258 47.41 15.66 23.27
C GLU A 258 46.02 16.14 22.85
N LEU A 259 45.31 16.82 23.76
CA LEU A 259 43.94 17.27 23.49
C LEU A 259 43.88 18.27 22.31
N THR A 260 44.95 19.06 22.09
CA THR A 260 45.06 19.93 20.92
C THR A 260 45.02 19.20 19.58
N ASP A 261 45.43 17.92 19.50
CA ASP A 261 45.43 17.16 18.25
C ASP A 261 44.02 16.73 17.84
N ALA A 262 43.13 16.49 18.81
CA ALA A 262 41.71 16.27 18.55
C ALA A 262 41.02 17.52 17.94
N LEU A 263 41.49 18.71 18.31
CA LEU A 263 40.88 19.99 17.94
C LEU A 263 41.44 20.58 16.63
N ASN A 264 42.64 20.18 16.20
CA ASN A 264 43.29 20.68 14.98
C ASN A 264 42.54 20.33 13.68
N ARG A 265 41.53 19.44 13.72
CA ARG A 265 40.64 19.17 12.56
C ARG A 265 39.73 20.34 12.20
N PHE A 266 39.48 21.29 13.11
CA PHE A 266 38.39 22.23 12.96
C PHE A 266 38.75 23.48 12.11
N PRO A 267 37.89 23.89 11.16
CA PRO A 267 38.12 25.08 10.34
C PRO A 267 38.30 26.36 11.17
N GLY A 268 39.51 26.90 11.14
CA GLY A 268 39.88 28.11 11.87
C GLY A 268 40.45 27.87 13.27
N VAL A 269 40.59 26.61 13.71
CA VAL A 269 41.48 26.25 14.82
C VAL A 269 42.90 26.07 14.28
N ARG A 270 43.89 26.54 15.03
CA ARG A 270 45.32 26.39 14.74
C ARG A 270 46.07 26.02 16.01
N ILE A 271 46.98 25.06 15.92
CA ILE A 271 47.92 24.76 17.01
C ILE A 271 49.27 25.38 16.67
N VAL A 272 49.77 26.26 17.54
CA VAL A 272 51.02 27.01 17.36
C VAL A 272 51.94 26.73 18.54
N SER A 273 53.15 26.24 18.28
CA SER A 273 54.16 25.99 19.30
C SER A 273 54.90 27.27 19.68
N ASP A 274 55.34 27.37 20.93
CA ASP A 274 56.21 28.46 21.38
C ASP A 274 57.58 28.45 20.67
N PRO A 275 58.19 29.63 20.46
CA PRO A 275 59.56 29.73 19.93
C PRO A 275 60.55 28.91 20.77
N GLY A 276 61.24 27.97 20.12
CA GLY A 276 62.14 27.03 20.79
C GLY A 276 61.58 25.62 21.02
N GLY A 277 60.33 25.34 20.60
CA GLY A 277 59.73 24.01 20.74
C GLY A 277 59.12 23.77 22.14
N GLY A 278 58.63 24.84 22.77
CA GLY A 278 57.93 24.78 24.05
C GLY A 278 56.46 24.38 23.89
N GLN A 279 55.59 25.01 24.69
CA GLN A 279 54.18 24.63 24.76
C GLN A 279 53.42 24.82 23.44
N ARG A 280 52.40 23.98 23.23
CA ARG A 280 51.50 24.02 22.07
C ARG A 280 50.22 24.77 22.44
N HIS A 281 50.00 25.92 21.82
CA HIS A 281 48.85 26.78 22.10
C HIS A 281 47.78 26.63 21.03
N LEU A 282 46.53 26.43 21.47
CA LEU A 282 45.38 26.54 20.57
C LEU A 282 45.06 28.01 20.31
N ARG A 283 44.99 28.38 19.04
CA ARG A 283 44.52 29.68 18.56
C ARG A 283 43.28 29.50 17.71
N ILE A 284 42.40 30.51 17.75
CA ILE A 284 41.25 30.61 16.86
C ILE A 284 41.49 31.78 15.90
N ARG A 285 41.20 31.55 14.62
CA ARG A 285 41.14 32.59 13.59
C ARG A 285 39.78 33.28 13.61
N SER A 286 39.77 34.54 14.05
CA SER A 286 38.60 35.40 14.17
C SER A 286 38.85 36.72 13.42
N PHE A 287 37.93 37.12 12.54
CA PHE A 287 37.99 38.36 11.73
C PHE A 287 39.27 38.65 10.91
N GLY A 288 40.17 37.67 10.76
CA GLY A 288 41.41 37.79 9.99
C GLY A 288 42.66 37.54 10.83
N ASP A 289 42.58 37.83 12.13
CA ASP A 289 43.63 37.63 13.12
C ASP A 289 43.55 36.25 13.79
N GLU A 290 44.66 35.82 14.38
CA GLU A 290 44.74 34.64 15.25
C GLU A 290 44.94 35.07 16.70
N CYS A 291 44.08 34.56 17.59
CA CYS A 291 44.03 34.95 18.98
C CYS A 291 43.84 33.74 19.91
N LEU A 292 44.09 33.92 21.20
CA LEU A 292 43.84 32.90 22.22
C LEU A 292 42.35 32.93 22.61
N PRO A 293 41.62 31.81 22.50
CA PRO A 293 40.25 31.72 23.01
C PRO A 293 40.24 31.71 24.55
N VAL A 294 39.08 31.98 25.14
CA VAL A 294 38.90 31.76 26.59
C VAL A 294 38.49 30.32 26.82
N ILE A 295 39.23 29.62 27.68
CA ILE A 295 38.98 28.23 28.03
C ILE A 295 38.08 28.18 29.28
N PHE A 296 37.09 27.30 29.25
CA PHE A 296 36.27 26.92 30.40
C PHE A 296 36.41 25.41 30.63
N ILE A 297 36.53 24.99 31.89
CA ILE A 297 36.51 23.58 32.29
C ILE A 297 35.34 23.39 33.24
N ASP A 298 34.39 22.52 32.89
CA ASP A 298 33.14 22.27 33.62
C ASP A 298 32.29 23.52 33.91
N GLY A 299 32.46 24.57 33.11
CA GLY A 299 31.84 25.88 33.26
C GLY A 299 32.64 26.88 34.10
N VAL A 300 33.76 26.48 34.70
CA VAL A 300 34.69 27.38 35.40
C VAL A 300 35.63 28.02 34.38
N ARG A 301 35.70 29.36 34.35
CA ARG A 301 36.62 30.09 33.47
C ARG A 301 38.06 29.88 33.92
N MET A 302 38.92 29.40 33.04
CA MET A 302 40.36 29.32 33.29
C MET A 302 40.98 30.71 33.10
N ILE A 303 41.37 31.35 34.20
CA ILE A 303 41.97 32.69 34.21
C ILE A 303 43.50 32.54 34.33
N GLY A 304 44.16 32.55 33.19
CA GLY A 304 45.62 32.47 33.08
C GLY A 304 46.29 33.78 32.69
N ARG A 305 47.43 34.11 33.31
CA ARG A 305 48.32 35.19 32.82
C ARG A 305 49.32 34.62 31.80
N GLY A 306 49.06 34.81 30.52
CA GLY A 306 49.83 34.23 29.42
C GLY A 306 49.23 32.90 28.97
N GLY A 307 49.47 32.51 27.71
CA GLY A 307 48.86 31.32 27.12
C GLY A 307 49.21 30.06 27.90
N TYR A 308 48.19 29.41 28.46
CA TYR A 308 48.32 28.06 29.00
C TYR A 308 48.01 27.09 27.87
N SER A 309 48.86 26.07 27.73
CA SER A 309 48.54 24.92 26.89
C SER A 309 47.30 24.22 27.43
N ILE A 310 46.37 23.86 26.55
CA ILE A 310 45.21 23.02 26.92
C ILE A 310 45.72 21.66 27.45
N ASN A 311 46.84 21.17 26.90
CA ASN A 311 47.43 19.87 27.24
C ASN A 311 48.03 19.83 28.66
N ASP A 312 48.43 20.99 29.21
CA ASP A 312 48.88 21.08 30.61
C ASP A 312 47.72 21.06 31.62
N MET A 313 46.50 21.44 31.18
CA MET A 313 45.34 21.54 32.04
C MET A 313 44.54 20.23 32.14
N VAL A 314 44.37 19.54 31.02
CA VAL A 314 43.44 18.42 30.90
C VAL A 314 44.02 17.33 29.98
N ASP A 315 44.15 16.13 30.53
CA ASP A 315 44.49 14.92 29.79
C ASP A 315 43.26 14.42 28.97
N PRO A 316 43.40 13.99 27.70
CA PRO A 316 42.29 13.50 26.90
C PRO A 316 41.45 12.38 27.56
N SER A 317 42.07 11.52 28.37
CA SER A 317 41.40 10.40 29.04
C SER A 317 40.39 10.81 30.11
N VAL A 318 40.45 12.04 30.64
CA VAL A 318 39.49 12.57 31.63
C VAL A 318 38.44 13.52 31.02
N VAL A 319 38.47 13.72 29.70
CA VAL A 319 37.48 14.53 28.98
C VAL A 319 36.24 13.70 28.66
N ALA A 320 35.07 14.28 28.89
CA ALA A 320 33.79 13.78 28.38
C ALA A 320 33.49 14.36 27.00
N GLY A 321 33.74 15.65 26.77
CA GLY A 321 33.64 16.30 25.46
C GLY A 321 34.19 17.73 25.44
N VAL A 322 34.35 18.29 24.25
CA VAL A 322 34.86 19.64 23.99
C VAL A 322 33.98 20.36 22.96
N GLU A 323 33.65 21.62 23.24
CA GLU A 323 32.96 22.53 22.33
C GLU A 323 33.90 23.70 21.96
N VAL A 324 34.00 24.03 20.68
CA VAL A 324 34.81 25.16 20.18
C VAL A 324 33.93 26.12 19.41
N TYR A 325 33.80 27.35 19.90
CA TYR A 325 33.05 28.41 19.26
C TYR A 325 33.96 29.53 18.76
N ARG A 326 33.66 30.04 17.55
CA ARG A 326 34.47 31.08 16.89
C ARG A 326 33.82 32.45 17.05
N GLY A 327 34.38 33.26 17.93
CA GLY A 327 33.84 34.56 18.30
C GLY A 327 32.53 34.48 19.10
N VAL A 328 31.54 35.28 18.69
CA VAL A 328 30.31 35.52 19.46
C VAL A 328 29.06 34.85 18.87
N ALA A 329 29.11 34.48 17.59
CA ALA A 329 28.00 33.78 16.93
C ALA A 329 27.95 32.33 17.42
N GLY A 330 26.79 31.87 17.86
CA GLY A 330 26.62 30.51 18.38
C GLY A 330 27.10 30.27 19.81
N THR A 331 28.05 31.06 20.31
CA THR A 331 28.57 30.96 21.67
C THR A 331 27.42 31.11 22.68
N PRO A 332 27.20 30.14 23.60
CA PRO A 332 26.13 30.23 24.59
C PRO A 332 26.29 31.49 25.45
N PRO A 333 25.21 32.25 25.76
CA PRO A 333 25.31 33.58 26.38
C PRO A 333 26.14 33.62 27.67
N GLN A 334 26.07 32.57 28.49
CA GLN A 334 26.84 32.43 29.73
C GLN A 334 28.36 32.30 29.53
N TYR A 335 28.81 31.95 28.33
CA TYR A 335 30.22 31.86 27.94
C TYR A 335 30.67 32.98 27.00
N TRP A 336 29.80 33.94 26.69
CA TRP A 336 30.11 35.07 25.83
C TRP A 336 31.02 36.10 26.54
N VAL A 337 32.32 35.80 26.59
CA VAL A 337 33.33 36.62 27.30
C VAL A 337 34.51 37.07 26.41
N SER A 338 34.50 36.73 25.12
CA SER A 338 35.57 37.05 24.16
C SER A 338 35.05 37.13 22.73
N SER A 339 35.60 38.05 21.93
CA SER A 339 35.39 38.11 20.47
C SER A 339 36.31 37.16 19.68
N CYS A 340 37.31 36.56 20.34
CA CYS A 340 38.14 35.52 19.74
C CYS A 340 37.38 34.20 19.55
N GLY A 341 36.52 33.88 20.53
CA GLY A 341 35.90 32.58 20.70
C GLY A 341 36.21 31.96 22.06
N VAL A 342 35.61 30.80 22.29
CA VAL A 342 35.75 30.05 23.54
C VAL A 342 35.93 28.56 23.26
N VAL A 343 36.60 27.88 24.19
CA VAL A 343 36.69 26.42 24.24
C VAL A 343 36.07 25.97 25.55
N LEU A 344 35.03 25.15 25.49
CA LEU A 344 34.39 24.56 26.66
C LEU A 344 34.84 23.10 26.75
N ILE A 345 35.35 22.69 27.90
CA ILE A 345 35.81 21.32 28.16
C ILE A 345 34.96 20.76 29.29
N TRP A 346 34.32 19.63 29.05
CA TRP A 346 33.54 18.91 30.06
C TRP A 346 34.33 17.70 30.53
N LEU A 347 34.45 17.53 31.85
CA LEU A 347 35.19 16.39 32.40
C LEU A 347 34.26 15.20 32.65
N ARG A 348 34.83 14.00 32.65
CA ARG A 348 34.10 12.77 33.03
C ARG A 348 33.70 12.87 34.51
N ARG A 349 32.43 12.67 34.85
CA ARG A 349 32.06 12.35 36.23
C ARG A 349 32.67 11.00 36.58
N GLY A 350 33.43 10.94 37.67
CA GLY A 350 33.99 9.67 38.15
C GLY A 350 32.87 8.72 38.58
N GLU A 351 32.97 7.46 38.17
CA GLU A 351 32.12 6.40 38.71
C GLU A 351 32.32 6.31 40.22
N SER A 352 31.29 6.67 41.00
CA SER A 352 31.27 6.32 42.42
C SER A 352 31.12 4.80 42.52
N ARG A 353 32.25 4.09 42.59
CA ARG A 353 32.30 2.68 42.97
C ARG A 353 31.68 2.54 44.35
N ALA A 354 30.41 2.17 44.38
CA ALA A 354 29.73 1.73 45.59
C ALA A 354 30.55 0.61 46.23
N ARG A 355 30.86 0.77 47.51
CA ARG A 355 31.48 -0.24 48.37
C ARG A 355 30.42 -0.87 49.26
#